data_AF-A0A3D2FZD7-F1
#
_entry.id   AF-A0A3D2FZD7-F1
#
_cell.length_a   1.000
_cell.length_b   1.000
_cell.length_c   1.000
_cell.angle_alpha   90.00
_cell.angle_beta   90.00
_cell.angle_gamma   90.00
#
_symmetry.space_group_name_H-M   'P 1'
#
loop_
_entity.id
_entity.type
_entity.pdbx_description
1 polymer ?
#
loop_
_entity_poly.entity_id
_entity_poly.type
_entity_poly.pdbx_seq_one_letter_code
_entity_poly.pdbx_strand_id
1 'polypeptide(L)'
;AGEPLRRGDGVGALRTIFAGLVEDAAFYRKAFTVTGQNGFEDSFTDAVQRLLLENAALTPAAGYAGLLSEKTVARFSAICLVSTVKHWLESPRTASVDELVDAYLYLVSHSAWM
;
A
#
# COMPACT_ATOMS: atom_id res chain seq x y z
N ALA A 1 -2.15 -2.31 25.99
CA ALA A 1 -2.05 -1.41 24.82
C ALA A 1 -1.63 -2.27 23.64
N GLY A 2 -2.52 -2.48 22.69
CA GLY A 2 -2.32 -3.43 21.60
C GLY A 2 -3.66 -3.98 21.12
N GLU A 3 -4.30 -3.25 20.23
CA GLU A 3 -5.20 -3.86 19.24
C GLU A 3 -5.13 -2.99 17.97
N PRO A 4 -4.25 -3.33 17.02
CA PRO A 4 -4.23 -2.67 15.73
C PRO A 4 -5.34 -3.26 14.85
N LEU A 5 -6.15 -2.38 14.25
CA LEU A 5 -6.91 -2.66 13.03
C LEU A 5 -7.94 -3.80 13.09
N ARG A 6 -8.79 -3.84 14.13
CA ARG A 6 -10.05 -4.60 14.09
C ARG A 6 -11.28 -3.75 14.40
N ARG A 7 -11.70 -2.93 13.42
CA ARG A 7 -13.14 -2.63 13.18
C ARG A 7 -13.34 -1.90 11.84
N GLY A 8 -13.59 -2.70 10.79
CA GLY A 8 -14.26 -2.40 9.50
C GLY A 8 -13.88 -1.11 8.74
N ASP A 9 -13.20 -1.14 7.59
CA ASP A 9 -12.95 -2.21 6.62
C ASP A 9 -11.59 -2.11 5.91
N GLY A 10 -10.65 -1.33 6.45
CA GLY A 10 -9.41 -1.02 5.75
C GLY A 10 -8.57 -2.24 5.35
N VAL A 11 -8.48 -3.26 6.20
CA VAL A 11 -7.81 -4.52 5.84
C VAL A 11 -8.55 -5.26 4.72
N GLY A 12 -9.88 -5.16 4.67
CA GLY A 12 -10.70 -5.73 3.60
C GLY A 12 -10.45 -5.02 2.27
N ALA A 13 -10.38 -3.69 2.27
CA ALA A 13 -10.05 -2.90 1.08
C ALA A 13 -8.63 -3.20 0.57
N LEU A 14 -7.65 -3.33 1.47
CA LEU A 14 -6.29 -3.78 1.11
C LEU A 14 -6.31 -5.16 0.47
N ARG A 15 -7.06 -6.12 1.04
CA ARG A 15 -7.24 -7.46 0.45
C ARG A 15 -7.82 -7.38 -0.96
N THR A 16 -8.81 -6.51 -1.20
CA THR A 16 -9.38 -6.30 -2.54
C THR A 16 -8.35 -5.76 -3.53
N ILE A 17 -7.54 -4.78 -3.13
CA ILE A 17 -6.47 -4.23 -3.98
C ILE A 17 -5.46 -5.33 -4.34
N PHE A 18 -4.96 -6.07 -3.34
CA PHE A 18 -4.01 -7.15 -3.57
C PHE A 18 -4.60 -8.31 -4.35
N ALA A 19 -5.89 -8.63 -4.18
CA ALA A 19 -6.55 -9.68 -4.96
C ALA A 19 -6.54 -9.36 -6.46
N GLY A 20 -6.90 -8.12 -6.84
CA GLY A 20 -6.83 -7.70 -8.25
C GLY A 20 -5.40 -7.72 -8.81
N LEU A 21 -4.41 -7.32 -8.00
CA LEU A 21 -2.99 -7.38 -8.39
C LEU A 21 -2.48 -8.81 -8.58
N VAL A 22 -2.94 -9.75 -7.75
CA VAL A 22 -2.60 -11.18 -7.85
C VAL A 22 -3.28 -11.82 -9.06
N GLU A 23 -4.54 -11.48 -9.32
CA GLU A 23 -5.32 -11.99 -10.45
C GLU A 23 -4.65 -11.67 -11.79
N ASP A 24 -4.09 -10.46 -11.95
CA ASP A 24 -3.44 -10.03 -13.20
C ASP A 24 -1.96 -9.64 -13.00
N ALA A 25 -1.22 -10.45 -12.23
CA ALA A 25 0.18 -10.16 -11.89
C ALA A 25 1.09 -9.97 -13.12
N ALA A 26 0.82 -10.70 -14.21
CA ALA A 26 1.59 -10.59 -15.45
C ALA A 26 1.41 -9.21 -16.13
N PHE A 27 0.18 -8.68 -16.15
CA PHE A 27 -0.08 -7.33 -16.63
C PHE A 27 0.65 -6.30 -15.78
N TYR A 28 0.48 -6.35 -14.45
CA TYR A 28 1.08 -5.38 -13.55
C TYR A 28 2.61 -5.42 -13.59
N ARG A 29 3.21 -6.62 -13.69
CA ARG A 29 4.67 -6.76 -13.89
C ARG A 29 5.14 -5.97 -15.10
N LYS A 30 4.42 -6.07 -16.23
CA LYS A 30 4.75 -5.31 -17.45
C LYS A 30 4.47 -3.82 -17.26
N ALA A 31 3.38 -3.44 -16.60
CA ALA A 31 3.04 -2.05 -16.34
C ALA A 31 4.12 -1.31 -15.53
N PHE A 32 4.71 -1.97 -14.52
CA PHE A 32 5.82 -1.42 -13.74
C PHE A 32 7.12 -1.22 -14.53
N THR A 33 7.30 -1.86 -15.69
CA THR A 33 8.46 -1.60 -16.57
C THR A 33 8.34 -0.30 -17.37
N VAL A 34 7.15 0.30 -17.43
CA VAL A 34 6.92 1.55 -18.15
C VAL A 34 7.44 2.72 -17.31
N THR A 35 8.67 3.12 -17.59
CA THR A 35 9.34 4.27 -16.95
C THR A 35 9.18 5.56 -17.77
N GLY A 36 9.00 6.70 -17.12
CA GLY A 36 8.90 8.01 -17.76
C GLY A 36 8.14 9.01 -16.90
N GLN A 37 7.91 10.23 -17.42
CA GLN A 37 6.99 11.17 -16.78
C GLN A 37 5.57 10.59 -16.79
N ASN A 38 4.91 10.55 -15.64
CA ASN A 38 3.60 9.89 -15.44
C ASN A 38 3.65 8.37 -15.66
N GLY A 39 4.73 7.72 -15.22
CA GLY A 39 4.84 6.26 -15.23
C GLY A 39 3.72 5.59 -14.44
N PHE A 40 3.55 4.29 -14.64
CA PHE A 40 2.52 3.52 -13.95
C PHE A 40 2.70 3.59 -12.42
N GLU A 41 3.95 3.51 -11.94
CA GLU A 41 4.27 3.57 -10.51
C GLU A 41 3.80 4.88 -9.85
N ASP A 42 4.04 6.03 -10.49
CA ASP A 42 3.60 7.34 -10.00
C ASP A 42 2.07 7.42 -9.99
N SER A 43 1.45 7.05 -11.12
CA SER A 43 -0.01 7.08 -11.27
C SER A 43 -0.71 6.14 -10.27
N PHE A 44 -0.11 4.98 -10.02
CA PHE A 44 -0.63 4.01 -9.06
C PHE A 44 -0.45 4.49 -7.63
N THR A 45 0.69 5.09 -7.29
CA THR A 45 0.91 5.72 -5.97
C THR A 45 -0.10 6.83 -5.71
N ASP A 46 -0.37 7.68 -6.71
CA ASP A 46 -1.38 8.73 -6.62
C ASP A 46 -2.79 8.16 -6.41
N ALA A 47 -3.15 7.11 -7.15
CA ALA A 47 -4.45 6.46 -7.01
C ALA A 47 -4.64 5.82 -5.62
N VAL A 48 -3.62 5.10 -5.13
CA VAL A 48 -3.64 4.50 -3.79
C VAL A 48 -3.73 5.59 -2.72
N GLN A 49 -2.95 6.68 -2.83
CA GLN A 49 -3.03 7.79 -1.89
C GLN A 49 -4.43 8.40 -1.82
N ARG A 50 -5.07 8.64 -2.97
CA ARG A 50 -6.45 9.17 -3.02
C ARG A 50 -7.42 8.22 -2.34
N LEU A 51 -7.33 6.92 -2.65
CA LEU A 51 -8.16 5.89 -2.03
C LEU A 51 -8.00 5.85 -0.51
N LEU A 52 -6.78 5.97 -0.01
CA LEU A 52 -6.52 6.04 1.43
C LEU A 52 -7.18 7.29 2.04
N LEU A 53 -7.01 8.47 1.44
CA LEU A 53 -7.58 9.72 1.94
C LEU A 53 -9.12 9.76 1.90
N GLU A 54 -9.72 9.17 0.88
CA GLU A 54 -11.17 9.04 0.75
C GLU A 54 -11.76 8.06 1.79
N ASN A 55 -10.92 7.20 2.36
CA ASN A 55 -11.33 6.19 3.33
C ASN A 55 -10.65 6.40 4.69
N ALA A 56 -11.36 7.06 5.61
CA ALA A 56 -10.88 7.32 6.97
C ALA A 56 -10.52 6.05 7.78
N ALA A 57 -11.05 4.87 7.41
CA ALA A 57 -10.70 3.60 8.04
C ALA A 57 -9.36 3.02 7.54
N LEU A 58 -8.89 3.48 6.39
CA LEU A 58 -7.61 3.10 5.78
C LEU A 58 -6.48 4.08 6.10
N THR A 59 -6.81 5.33 6.42
CA THR A 59 -5.83 6.35 6.77
C THR A 59 -5.36 6.14 8.22
N PRO A 60 -4.07 5.90 8.48
CA PRO A 60 -3.55 5.95 9.84
C PRO A 60 -3.78 7.36 10.39
N ALA A 61 -4.26 7.47 11.63
CA ALA A 61 -4.48 8.76 12.26
C ALA A 61 -3.23 9.65 12.13
N ALA A 62 -3.40 10.90 11.71
CA ALA A 62 -2.31 11.87 11.65
C ALA A 62 -1.54 11.86 12.98
N GLY A 63 -0.23 11.58 12.91
CA GLY A 63 0.49 11.14 14.10
C GLY A 63 1.99 11.39 14.04
N TYR A 64 2.42 12.44 14.76
CA TYR A 64 3.66 12.63 15.52
C TYR A 64 3.70 14.12 15.88
N ALA A 65 3.19 14.50 17.06
CA ALA A 65 3.15 15.88 17.57
C ALA A 65 2.57 16.96 16.60
N GLY A 66 1.69 16.58 15.68
CA GLY A 66 1.11 17.51 14.67
C GLY A 66 2.02 17.81 13.48
N LEU A 67 3.19 17.17 13.37
CA LEU A 67 4.14 17.38 12.25
C LEU A 67 3.70 16.70 10.95
N LEU A 68 2.94 15.60 11.06
CA LEU A 68 2.50 14.82 9.91
C LEU A 68 1.02 15.06 9.64
N SER A 69 0.72 15.60 8.46
CA SER A 69 -0.65 15.71 7.96
C SER A 69 -1.18 14.35 7.51
N GLU A 70 -2.50 14.15 7.50
CA GLU A 70 -3.15 12.96 6.93
C GLU A 70 -2.69 12.70 5.49
N LYS A 71 -2.54 13.77 4.69
CA LYS A 71 -2.01 13.70 3.32
C LYS A 71 -0.60 13.10 3.27
N THR A 72 0.26 13.49 4.21
CA THR A 72 1.64 12.98 4.31
C THR A 72 1.63 11.50 4.70
N VAL A 73 0.83 11.13 5.70
CA VAL A 73 0.70 9.74 6.17
C VAL A 73 0.13 8.83 5.07
N ALA A 74 -0.90 9.29 4.35
CA ALA A 74 -1.49 8.58 3.22
C ALA A 74 -0.49 8.44 2.06
N ARG A 75 0.30 9.48 1.76
CA ARG A 75 1.35 9.39 0.73
C ARG A 75 2.37 8.32 1.08
N PHE A 76 2.86 8.35 2.31
CA PHE A 76 3.84 7.40 2.79
C PHE A 76 3.31 5.96 2.74
N SER A 77 2.09 5.76 3.22
CA SER A 77 1.40 4.46 3.16
C SER A 77 1.24 3.96 1.72
N ALA A 78 0.86 4.83 0.78
CA ALA A 78 0.77 4.49 -0.63
C ALA A 78 2.13 4.06 -1.22
N ILE A 79 3.20 4.80 -0.89
CA ILE A 79 4.56 4.44 -1.32
C ILE A 79 4.95 3.06 -0.79
N CYS A 80 4.69 2.76 0.49
CA CYS A 80 4.96 1.44 1.07
C CYS A 80 4.19 0.33 0.34
N LEU A 81 2.90 0.53 0.06
CA LEU A 81 2.08 -0.44 -0.66
C LEU A 81 2.63 -0.68 -2.06
N VAL A 82 2.84 0.37 -2.85
CA VAL A 82 3.34 0.26 -4.23
C VAL A 82 4.73 -0.38 -4.26
N SER A 83 5.60 -0.03 -3.31
CA SER A 83 6.92 -0.63 -3.18
C SER A 83 6.83 -2.13 -2.86
N THR A 84 5.90 -2.54 -1.99
CA THR A 84 5.64 -3.95 -1.66
C THR A 84 5.24 -4.72 -2.92
N VAL A 85 4.30 -4.18 -3.69
CA VAL A 85 3.81 -4.78 -4.93
C VAL A 85 4.92 -4.90 -5.96
N LYS A 86 5.67 -3.83 -6.19
CA LYS A 86 6.75 -3.79 -7.17
C LYS A 86 7.83 -4.85 -6.87
N HIS A 87 8.32 -4.90 -5.64
CA HIS A 87 9.32 -5.89 -5.24
C HIS A 87 8.80 -7.32 -5.32
N TRP A 88 7.52 -7.55 -4.97
CA TRP A 88 6.91 -8.86 -5.15
C TRP A 88 6.83 -9.25 -6.63
N LEU A 89 6.40 -8.34 -7.51
CA LEU A 89 6.28 -8.61 -8.94
C LEU A 89 7.63 -8.87 -9.62
N GLU A 90 8.71 -8.25 -9.13
CA GLU A 90 10.09 -8.48 -9.56
C GLU A 90 10.66 -9.82 -9.03
N SER A 91 10.07 -10.37 -7.97
CA SER A 91 10.47 -11.65 -7.39
C SER A 91 9.96 -12.84 -8.20
N PRO A 92 10.72 -13.96 -8.28
CA PRO A 92 10.23 -15.20 -8.85
C PRO A 92 9.19 -15.91 -7.96
N ARG A 93 8.99 -15.45 -6.72
CA ARG A 93 8.07 -16.06 -5.74
C ARG A 93 6.62 -15.66 -6.01
N THR A 94 5.72 -16.65 -6.02
CA THR A 94 4.29 -16.43 -5.88
C THR A 94 3.94 -16.07 -4.43
N ALA A 95 3.01 -15.15 -4.24
CA ALA A 95 2.51 -14.77 -2.92
C ALA A 95 0.99 -14.77 -2.95
N SER A 96 0.39 -15.20 -1.84
CA SER A 96 -1.03 -15.06 -1.58
C SER A 96 -1.38 -13.61 -1.21
N VAL A 97 -2.67 -13.26 -1.33
CA VAL A 97 -3.21 -11.97 -0.89
C VAL A 97 -2.87 -11.69 0.58
N ASP A 98 -2.99 -12.71 1.43
CA ASP A 98 -2.76 -12.57 2.87
C ASP A 98 -1.29 -12.28 3.18
N GLU A 99 -0.36 -12.96 2.52
CA GLU A 99 1.07 -12.69 2.66
C GLU A 99 1.45 -11.26 2.23
N LEU A 100 0.82 -10.74 1.17
CA LEU A 100 1.06 -9.37 0.69
C LEU A 100 0.49 -8.32 1.65
N VAL A 101 -0.70 -8.58 2.20
CA VAL A 101 -1.29 -7.73 3.25
C VAL A 101 -0.39 -7.70 4.48
N ASP A 102 0.08 -8.87 4.94
CA ASP A 102 0.96 -8.97 6.10
C ASP A 102 2.30 -8.29 5.86
N ALA A 103 2.89 -8.43 4.66
CA ALA A 103 4.12 -7.74 4.28
C ALA A 103 3.96 -6.21 4.29
N TYR A 104 2.85 -5.70 3.73
CA TYR A 104 2.54 -4.28 3.76
C TYR A 104 2.35 -3.77 5.20
N LEU A 105 1.54 -4.46 6.01
CA LEU A 105 1.30 -4.08 7.40
C LEU A 105 2.60 -4.14 8.23
N TYR A 106 3.46 -5.12 7.98
CA TYR A 106 4.79 -5.20 8.57
C TYR A 106 5.61 -3.95 8.26
N LEU A 107 5.70 -3.55 6.98
CA LEU A 107 6.44 -2.36 6.57
C LEU A 107 5.88 -1.08 7.22
N VAL A 108 4.57 -0.86 7.18
CA VAL A 108 3.96 0.35 7.75
C VAL A 108 4.07 0.41 9.27
N SER A 109 3.99 -0.74 9.96
CA SER A 109 4.11 -0.79 11.43
C SER A 109 5.56 -0.64 11.93
N HIS A 110 6.55 -1.02 11.12
CA HIS A 110 7.97 -0.99 11.49
C HIS A 110 8.78 0.11 10.80
N SER A 111 8.20 0.85 9.85
CA SER A 111 8.87 1.96 9.17
C SER A 111 9.14 3.18 10.06
N ALA A 112 8.59 3.22 11.28
CA ALA A 112 8.90 4.24 12.28
C ALA A 112 10.26 4.03 12.98
N TRP A 113 11.03 3.00 12.59
CA TRP A 113 12.31 2.59 13.21
C TRP A 113 13.52 2.64 12.26
N MET A 114 13.49 3.48 11.22
CA MET A 114 14.69 3.89 10.46
C MET A 114 14.87 5.40 10.56
#